data_AF-B5XFS1-F1
#
_entry.id   AF-B5XFS1-F1
#
_cell.length_a   1.000
_cell.length_b   1.000
_cell.length_c   1.000
_cell.angle_alpha   90.00
_cell.angle_beta   90.00
_cell.angle_gamma   90.00
#
_symmetry.space_group_name_H-M   'P 1'
#
loop_
_entity.id
_entity.type
_entity.pdbx_description
1 polymer ?
#
loop_
_entity_poly.entity_id
_entity_poly.type
_entity_poly.pdbx_seq_one_letter_code
_entity_poly.pdbx_strand_id
1 'polypeptide(L)'
;MKFVSLIVMMSLLGTKMALTFHRRTGGDDAQVYFQEETAECDMPKACDLKNYEDWYRLGSYCIKYYKAPLNFTEAETQCRSAAPGGHLVSVHNCQANDNLLCVVMKNNAKSPRIWLGGFELFQSGKFVWTDGSSWNFDAWTPGEPTSRWTSREDCVEMNWSSIGKWNDHTCFTKKSYVCSFKNRV
;
A
#
# COMPACT_ATOMS: atom_id res chain seq x y z
N MET A 1 -1.64 -40.67 7.25
CA MET A 1 -2.35 -39.77 8.18
C MET A 1 -3.44 -39.06 7.40
N LYS A 2 -4.71 -39.10 7.83
CA LYS A 2 -5.82 -38.39 7.15
C LYS A 2 -6.30 -37.26 8.05
N PHE A 3 -6.42 -36.07 7.48
CA PHE A 3 -7.01 -34.90 8.14
C PHE A 3 -8.30 -34.54 7.42
N VAL A 4 -9.35 -34.23 8.19
CA VAL A 4 -10.57 -33.64 7.65
C VAL A 4 -10.51 -32.15 7.95
N SER A 5 -10.55 -31.31 6.91
CA SER A 5 -10.47 -29.86 7.02
C SER A 5 -11.86 -29.26 6.80
N LEU A 6 -12.29 -28.39 7.72
CA LEU A 6 -13.51 -27.59 7.59
C LEU A 6 -13.11 -26.12 7.52
N ILE A 7 -13.40 -25.44 6.41
CA ILE A 7 -13.08 -24.03 6.23
C ILE A 7 -14.36 -23.21 6.47
N VAL A 8 -14.35 -22.36 7.50
CA VAL A 8 -15.42 -21.41 7.78
C VAL A 8 -14.95 -20.02 7.36
N MET A 9 -15.54 -19.48 6.30
CA MET A 9 -15.28 -18.11 5.87
C MET A 9 -16.15 -17.16 6.68
N MET A 10 -15.54 -16.38 7.57
CA MET A 10 -16.25 -15.31 8.30
C MET A 10 -15.84 -13.95 7.74
N SER A 11 -16.81 -13.21 7.25
CA SER A 11 -16.65 -11.83 6.81
C SER A 11 -16.97 -10.89 7.97
N LEU A 12 -15.95 -10.50 8.73
CA LEU A 12 -16.04 -9.43 9.72
C LEU A 12 -15.20 -8.26 9.24
N LEU A 13 -15.84 -7.09 9.08
CA LEU A 13 -15.14 -5.81 8.81
C LEU A 13 -14.20 -5.83 7.60
N GLY A 14 -14.58 -6.50 6.52
CA GLY A 14 -13.89 -6.40 5.22
C GLY A 14 -12.62 -7.24 5.05
N THR A 15 -12.16 -7.95 6.08
CA THR A 15 -11.16 -9.01 5.93
C THR A 15 -11.85 -10.35 5.75
N LYS A 16 -11.42 -11.14 4.75
CA LYS A 16 -11.80 -12.55 4.65
C LYS A 16 -10.94 -13.32 5.64
N MET A 17 -11.49 -13.70 6.78
CA MET A 17 -10.86 -14.69 7.65
C MET A 17 -11.41 -16.08 7.25
N ALA A 18 -10.51 -16.98 6.90
CA ALA A 18 -10.81 -18.40 6.77
C ALA A 18 -10.38 -19.10 8.06
N LEU A 19 -11.35 -19.62 8.81
CA LEU A 19 -11.09 -20.49 9.95
C LEU A 19 -11.05 -21.93 9.43
N THR A 20 -9.85 -22.49 9.30
CA THR A 20 -9.68 -23.89 8.88
C THR A 20 -9.52 -24.79 10.11
N PHE A 21 -10.56 -25.57 10.42
CA PHE A 21 -10.53 -26.58 11.48
C PHE A 21 -10.06 -27.91 10.93
N HIS A 22 -8.96 -28.45 11.47
CA HIS A 22 -8.52 -29.79 11.15
C HIS A 22 -8.92 -30.77 12.26
N ARG A 23 -9.68 -31.82 11.92
CA ARG A 23 -9.91 -32.95 12.81
C ARG A 23 -8.98 -34.10 12.43
N ARG A 24 -8.11 -34.50 13.36
CA ARG A 24 -7.30 -35.72 13.24
C ARG A 24 -8.22 -36.91 13.53
N THR A 25 -8.38 -37.82 12.59
CA THR A 25 -9.13 -39.06 12.84
C THR A 25 -8.15 -40.18 13.21
N GLY A 26 -8.13 -40.55 14.49
CA GLY A 26 -7.36 -41.67 15.05
C GLY A 26 -6.38 -41.25 16.16
N GLY A 27 -6.75 -41.47 17.43
CA GLY A 27 -5.94 -41.22 18.63
C GLY A 27 -6.64 -40.31 19.65
N ASP A 28 -6.77 -40.76 20.90
CA ASP A 28 -7.68 -40.27 21.97
C ASP A 28 -7.40 -38.88 22.56
N ASP A 29 -6.70 -37.98 21.88
CA ASP A 29 -6.55 -36.59 22.33
C ASP A 29 -6.77 -35.62 21.17
N ALA A 30 -7.98 -35.07 21.09
CA ALA A 30 -8.35 -34.05 20.13
C ALA A 30 -7.85 -32.69 20.61
N GLN A 31 -6.70 -32.23 20.11
CA GLN A 31 -6.31 -30.83 20.23
C GLN A 31 -6.73 -30.06 18.98
N VAL A 32 -7.48 -28.97 19.20
CA VAL A 32 -7.82 -27.96 18.19
C VAL A 32 -6.70 -26.94 18.18
N TYR A 33 -5.96 -26.85 17.07
CA TYR A 33 -4.95 -25.82 16.87
C TYR A 33 -5.53 -24.70 16.01
N PHE A 34 -5.45 -23.47 16.50
CA PHE A 34 -5.81 -22.26 15.75
C PHE A 34 -4.58 -21.79 14.98
N GLN A 35 -4.60 -21.88 13.64
CA GLN A 35 -3.66 -21.11 12.82
C GLN A 35 -4.35 -19.81 12.41
N GLU A 36 -3.82 -18.67 12.86
CA GLU A 36 -4.16 -17.37 12.31
C GLU A 36 -3.62 -17.32 10.88
N GLU A 37 -4.48 -17.43 9.87
CA GLU A 37 -4.14 -16.97 8.53
C GLU A 37 -4.12 -15.43 8.58
N THR A 38 -2.97 -14.86 8.93
CA THR A 38 -2.66 -13.51 8.49
C THR A 38 -2.75 -13.55 6.97
N ALA A 39 -3.45 -12.61 6.34
CA ALA A 39 -3.46 -12.49 4.89
C ALA A 39 -2.02 -12.16 4.45
N GLU A 40 -1.19 -13.18 4.30
CA GLU A 40 0.20 -13.07 3.88
C GLU A 40 0.15 -12.72 2.41
N CYS A 41 0.40 -11.45 2.15
CA CYS A 41 0.23 -10.94 0.82
C CYS A 41 1.47 -11.32 -0.01
N ASP A 42 1.25 -11.73 -1.27
CA ASP A 42 2.33 -12.16 -2.16
C ASP A 42 3.27 -10.99 -2.43
N MET A 43 4.43 -11.00 -1.78
CA MET A 43 5.38 -9.91 -1.88
C MET A 43 5.81 -9.71 -3.34
N PRO A 44 5.78 -8.47 -3.87
CA PRO A 44 6.29 -8.20 -5.19
C PRO A 44 7.76 -8.65 -5.30
N LYS A 45 8.15 -9.05 -6.51
CA LYS A 45 9.53 -9.43 -6.81
C LYS A 45 10.47 -8.23 -6.67
N ALA A 46 11.77 -8.48 -6.55
CA ALA A 46 12.76 -7.44 -6.67
C ALA A 46 12.67 -6.72 -8.04
N CYS A 47 13.10 -5.46 -8.08
CA CYS A 47 13.19 -4.65 -9.30
C CYS A 47 14.13 -5.26 -10.36
N ASP A 48 15.13 -6.03 -9.91
CA ASP A 48 16.13 -6.73 -10.73
C ASP A 48 16.88 -5.76 -11.69
N LEU A 49 17.33 -4.64 -11.13
CA LEU A 49 18.11 -3.61 -11.81
C LEU A 49 19.37 -3.31 -10.99
N LYS A 50 20.52 -3.18 -11.65
CA LYS A 50 21.80 -2.89 -11.00
C LYS A 50 21.71 -1.63 -10.12
N ASN A 51 22.13 -1.73 -8.85
CA ASN A 51 22.05 -0.71 -7.80
C ASN A 51 20.65 -0.47 -7.20
N TYR A 52 19.63 -1.23 -7.64
CA TYR A 52 18.25 -1.13 -7.17
C TYR A 52 17.69 -2.51 -6.79
N GLU A 53 18.56 -3.46 -6.44
CA GLU A 53 18.20 -4.83 -6.07
C GLU A 53 17.37 -4.90 -4.79
N ASP A 54 17.46 -3.88 -3.93
CA ASP A 54 16.68 -3.73 -2.72
C ASP A 54 15.35 -2.97 -2.90
N TRP A 55 14.97 -2.67 -4.16
CA TRP A 55 13.67 -2.13 -4.54
C TRP A 55 12.74 -3.25 -5.00
N TYR A 56 11.44 -3.05 -4.84
CA TYR A 56 10.41 -3.97 -5.32
C TYR A 56 9.84 -3.53 -6.66
N ARG A 57 9.41 -4.49 -7.48
CA ARG A 57 8.75 -4.21 -8.75
C ARG A 57 7.27 -3.90 -8.54
N LEU A 58 6.81 -2.80 -9.14
CA LEU A 58 5.41 -2.41 -9.22
C LEU A 58 5.02 -2.20 -10.68
N GLY A 59 4.69 -3.29 -11.38
CA GLY A 59 4.47 -3.24 -12.83
C GLY A 59 5.76 -2.85 -13.59
N SER A 60 5.73 -1.72 -14.29
CA SER A 60 6.92 -1.13 -14.95
C SER A 60 7.72 -0.18 -14.05
N TYR A 61 7.36 -0.06 -12.78
CA TYR A 61 8.04 0.81 -11.83
C TYR A 61 8.85 -0.02 -10.84
N CYS A 62 9.84 0.61 -10.23
CA CYS A 62 10.53 0.10 -9.07
C CYS A 62 10.25 0.99 -7.88
N ILE A 63 9.90 0.40 -6.73
CA ILE A 63 9.46 1.11 -5.53
C ILE A 63 10.28 0.76 -4.30
N LYS A 64 10.40 1.71 -3.37
CA LYS A 64 11.05 1.50 -2.07
C LYS A 64 10.38 2.30 -0.97
N TYR A 65 10.16 1.62 0.16
CA TYR A 65 9.57 2.21 1.36
C TYR A 65 10.63 2.93 2.20
N TYR A 66 10.28 4.10 2.71
CA TYR A 66 11.10 4.90 3.60
C TYR A 66 10.34 5.20 4.89
N LYS A 67 10.89 4.72 6.02
CA LYS A 67 10.26 4.83 7.34
C LYS A 67 10.33 6.25 7.92
N ALA A 68 11.42 6.98 7.67
CA ALA A 68 11.66 8.30 8.25
C ALA A 68 10.54 9.27 7.85
N PRO A 69 9.78 9.83 8.80
CA PRO A 69 8.59 10.60 8.45
C PRO A 69 8.95 12.01 7.96
N LEU A 70 8.46 12.37 6.77
CA LEU A 70 8.67 13.67 6.12
C LEU A 70 7.33 14.27 5.70
N ASN A 71 7.27 15.60 5.56
CA ASN A 71 6.14 16.22 4.88
C ASN A 71 6.17 15.88 3.37
N PHE A 72 5.09 16.15 2.65
CA PHE A 72 4.96 15.73 1.24
C PHE A 72 6.10 16.25 0.35
N THR A 73 6.41 17.55 0.43
CA THR A 73 7.43 18.21 -0.39
C THR A 73 8.83 17.68 -0.08
N GLU A 74 9.14 17.45 1.21
CA GLU A 74 10.39 16.84 1.65
C GLU A 74 10.52 15.39 1.14
N ALA A 75 9.43 14.62 1.21
CA ALA A 75 9.40 13.24 0.75
C ALA A 75 9.58 13.13 -0.77
N GLU A 76 8.91 13.98 -1.55
CA GLU A 76 9.09 14.10 -3.01
C GLU A 76 10.55 14.46 -3.36
N THR A 77 11.13 15.43 -2.66
CA THR A 77 12.54 15.83 -2.86
C THR A 77 13.50 14.66 -2.58
N GLN A 78 13.22 13.88 -1.54
CA GLN A 78 14.01 12.70 -1.23
C GLN A 78 13.88 11.62 -2.31
N CYS A 79 12.69 11.41 -2.86
CA CYS A 79 12.48 10.44 -3.93
C CYS A 79 13.18 10.83 -5.23
N ARG A 80 13.21 12.12 -5.59
CA ARG A 80 13.99 12.64 -6.72
C ARG A 80 15.49 12.39 -6.58
N SER A 81 15.98 12.33 -5.35
CA SER A 81 17.40 12.08 -5.06
C SER A 81 17.73 10.59 -4.96
N ALA A 82 16.74 9.73 -4.71
CA ALA A 82 16.93 8.30 -4.50
C ALA A 82 17.16 7.52 -5.81
N ALA A 83 16.63 8.00 -6.93
CA ALA A 83 16.81 7.39 -8.25
C ALA A 83 16.66 8.43 -9.39
N PRO A 84 17.32 8.24 -10.55
CA PRO A 84 17.07 9.05 -11.73
C PRO A 84 15.60 8.97 -12.17
N GLY A 85 14.92 10.13 -12.24
CA GLY A 85 13.49 10.19 -12.51
C GLY A 85 12.63 9.62 -11.37
N GLY A 86 13.16 9.61 -10.15
CA GLY A 86 12.46 9.21 -8.95
C GLY A 86 11.44 10.24 -8.50
N HIS A 87 10.30 9.76 -8.02
CA HIS A 87 9.19 10.54 -7.49
C HIS A 87 8.51 9.76 -6.37
N LEU A 88 7.64 10.39 -5.59
CA LEU A 88 6.68 9.63 -4.78
C LEU A 88 5.86 8.68 -5.67
N VAL A 89 5.43 7.55 -5.11
CA VAL A 89 4.81 6.47 -5.89
C VAL A 89 3.47 6.89 -6.53
N SER A 90 3.34 6.60 -7.83
CA SER A 90 2.09 6.62 -8.58
C SER A 90 1.47 5.21 -8.66
N VAL A 91 0.14 5.13 -8.70
CA VAL A 91 -0.60 3.86 -8.71
C VAL A 91 -1.64 3.87 -9.82
N HIS A 92 -1.62 2.83 -10.67
CA HIS A 92 -2.34 2.83 -11.95
C HIS A 92 -3.34 1.67 -12.14
N ASN A 93 -3.51 0.80 -11.13
CA ASN A 93 -4.49 -0.27 -11.12
C ASN A 93 -4.58 -0.90 -9.72
N CYS A 94 -5.59 -1.74 -9.51
CA CYS A 94 -5.80 -2.46 -8.24
C CYS A 94 -4.63 -3.37 -7.86
N GLN A 95 -4.05 -4.12 -8.81
CA GLN A 95 -2.93 -5.01 -8.51
C GLN A 95 -1.70 -4.25 -8.00
N ALA A 96 -1.39 -3.09 -8.58
CA ALA A 96 -0.35 -2.21 -8.09
C ALA A 96 -0.69 -1.67 -6.69
N ASN A 97 -1.94 -1.31 -6.44
CA ASN A 97 -2.36 -0.86 -5.11
C ASN A 97 -2.16 -1.95 -4.04
N ASP A 98 -2.52 -3.19 -4.34
CA ASP A 98 -2.39 -4.33 -3.43
C ASP A 98 -0.92 -4.71 -3.20
N ASN A 99 -0.10 -4.74 -4.25
CA ASN A 99 1.35 -4.97 -4.14
C ASN A 99 2.06 -3.85 -3.37
N LEU A 100 1.61 -2.60 -3.51
CA LEU A 100 2.12 -1.47 -2.72
C LEU A 100 1.76 -1.65 -1.24
N LEU A 101 0.51 -2.01 -0.95
CA LEU A 101 0.06 -2.30 0.41
C LEU A 101 0.92 -3.41 1.06
N CYS A 102 1.29 -4.46 0.32
CA CYS A 102 2.22 -5.47 0.80
C CYS A 102 3.53 -4.91 1.30
N VAL A 103 4.18 -4.10 0.46
CA VAL A 103 5.46 -3.48 0.79
C VAL A 103 5.32 -2.60 2.03
N VAL A 104 4.23 -1.85 2.16
CA VAL A 104 3.95 -1.02 3.33
C VAL A 104 3.78 -1.86 4.60
N MET A 105 2.92 -2.88 4.56
CA MET A 105 2.62 -3.72 5.73
C MET A 105 3.86 -4.49 6.20
N LYS A 106 4.67 -5.01 5.26
CA LYS A 106 5.95 -5.67 5.58
C LYS A 106 6.91 -4.75 6.35
N ASN A 107 6.95 -3.47 5.99
CA ASN A 107 7.89 -2.54 6.60
C ASN A 107 7.36 -1.87 7.88
N ASN A 108 6.05 -1.66 8.00
CA ASN A 108 5.47 -0.95 9.14
C ASN A 108 3.97 -1.23 9.37
N ALA A 109 3.58 -2.49 9.56
CA ALA A 109 2.19 -2.88 9.84
C ALA A 109 1.52 -2.11 11.01
N LYS A 110 2.29 -1.65 12.00
CA LYS A 110 1.77 -0.90 13.16
C LYS A 110 1.43 0.57 12.85
N SER A 111 2.02 1.14 11.81
CA SER A 111 1.76 2.51 11.38
C SER A 111 1.90 2.59 9.85
N PRO A 112 0.91 2.05 9.10
CA PRO A 112 1.03 1.85 7.66
C PRO A 112 0.68 3.09 6.83
N ARG A 113 0.46 4.25 7.46
CA ARG A 113 0.16 5.50 6.75
C ARG A 113 1.37 5.99 5.98
N ILE A 114 1.19 6.21 4.68
CA ILE A 114 2.25 6.68 3.80
C ILE A 114 1.79 7.80 2.87
N TRP A 115 2.73 8.64 2.42
CA TRP A 115 2.51 9.49 1.25
C TRP A 115 2.58 8.69 -0.05
N LEU A 116 1.64 8.99 -0.96
CA LEU A 116 1.70 8.67 -2.39
C LEU A 116 2.11 9.94 -3.15
N GLY A 117 2.39 9.85 -4.46
CA GLY A 117 2.76 11.01 -5.27
C GLY A 117 1.59 11.86 -5.77
N GLY A 118 0.40 11.66 -5.22
CA GLY A 118 -0.81 12.33 -5.67
C GLY A 118 -0.99 13.65 -4.95
N PHE A 119 -1.44 14.68 -5.67
CA PHE A 119 -1.86 15.95 -5.07
C PHE A 119 -2.92 16.64 -5.92
N GLU A 120 -3.73 17.48 -5.27
CA GLU A 120 -4.76 18.26 -5.94
C GLU A 120 -4.20 19.51 -6.61
N LEU A 121 -4.61 19.77 -7.86
CA LEU A 121 -4.30 21.01 -8.56
C LEU A 121 -5.28 22.12 -8.18
N PHE A 122 -4.76 23.20 -7.60
CA PHE A 122 -5.45 24.48 -7.43
C PHE A 122 -6.86 24.38 -6.81
N GLN A 123 -7.07 23.45 -5.86
CA GLN A 123 -8.38 23.24 -5.19
C GLN A 123 -9.53 22.94 -6.19
N SER A 124 -9.20 22.30 -7.32
CA SER A 124 -10.16 22.08 -8.41
C SER A 124 -10.96 20.79 -8.29
N GLY A 125 -10.68 19.94 -7.29
CA GLY A 125 -11.14 18.55 -7.22
C GLY A 125 -10.41 17.63 -8.19
N LYS A 126 -9.35 18.08 -8.87
CA LYS A 126 -8.58 17.29 -9.83
C LYS A 126 -7.21 16.95 -9.26
N PHE A 127 -6.90 15.66 -9.24
CA PHE A 127 -5.64 15.14 -8.74
C PHE A 127 -4.69 14.77 -9.88
N VAL A 128 -3.40 14.93 -9.63
CA VAL A 128 -2.31 14.55 -10.54
C VAL A 128 -1.17 13.86 -9.78
N TRP A 129 -0.36 13.11 -10.49
CA TRP A 129 0.85 12.49 -9.96
C TRP A 129 2.08 13.39 -10.13
N THR A 130 2.98 13.40 -9.15
CA THR A 130 4.23 14.18 -9.21
C THR A 130 5.20 13.70 -10.30
N ASP A 131 5.08 12.44 -10.74
CA ASP A 131 5.87 11.86 -11.83
C ASP A 131 5.33 12.19 -13.24
N GLY A 132 4.22 12.95 -13.32
CA GLY A 132 3.58 13.34 -14.57
C GLY A 132 2.80 12.22 -15.28
N SER A 133 2.67 11.05 -14.66
CA SER A 133 1.83 9.97 -15.19
C SER A 133 0.34 10.32 -15.12
N SER A 134 -0.48 9.61 -15.91
CA SER A 134 -1.92 9.85 -15.96
C SER A 134 -2.61 9.48 -14.65
N TRP A 135 -3.50 10.34 -14.16
CA TRP A 135 -4.46 10.00 -13.10
C TRP A 135 -5.59 9.12 -13.68
N ASN A 136 -5.39 7.79 -13.67
CA ASN A 136 -6.27 6.82 -14.35
C ASN A 136 -6.83 5.74 -13.41
N PHE A 137 -6.49 5.79 -12.13
CA PHE A 137 -6.93 4.87 -11.11
C PHE A 137 -7.00 5.61 -9.79
N ASP A 138 -8.02 5.29 -9.00
CA ASP A 138 -8.11 5.71 -7.62
C ASP A 138 -8.65 4.60 -6.72
N ALA A 139 -8.22 4.64 -5.47
CA ALA A 139 -8.70 3.75 -4.42
C ALA A 139 -9.17 4.56 -3.22
N TRP A 140 -9.90 5.64 -3.45
CA TRP A 140 -10.41 6.50 -2.40
C TRP A 140 -11.19 5.72 -1.34
N THR A 141 -11.05 6.14 -0.09
CA THR A 141 -11.95 5.76 0.98
C THR A 141 -13.36 6.24 0.62
N PRO A 142 -14.43 5.47 0.87
CA PRO A 142 -15.79 5.95 0.63
C PRO A 142 -16.04 7.30 1.30
N GLY A 143 -16.39 8.31 0.51
CA GLY A 143 -16.60 9.69 0.98
C GLY A 143 -15.46 10.67 0.70
N GLU A 144 -14.27 10.16 0.32
CA GLU A 144 -13.13 10.97 -0.12
C GLU A 144 -13.10 11.12 -1.66
N PRO A 145 -12.44 12.15 -2.21
CA PRO A 145 -11.73 13.23 -1.50
C PRO A 145 -12.67 14.32 -0.95
N THR A 146 -12.33 14.87 0.22
CA THR A 146 -13.08 15.96 0.86
C THR A 146 -12.53 17.37 0.57
N SER A 147 -11.42 17.45 -0.17
CA SER A 147 -10.68 18.66 -0.56
C SER A 147 -11.51 19.86 -1.04
N ARG A 148 -12.67 19.60 -1.67
CA ARG A 148 -13.59 20.65 -2.15
C ARG A 148 -14.05 21.65 -1.09
N TRP A 149 -13.84 21.36 0.20
CA TRP A 149 -14.40 22.14 1.30
C TRP A 149 -13.36 22.77 2.23
N THR A 150 -12.05 22.51 2.05
CA THR A 150 -11.02 23.06 2.95
C THR A 150 -9.86 23.65 2.15
N SER A 151 -9.43 24.87 2.49
CA SER A 151 -8.45 25.65 1.72
C SER A 151 -7.00 25.18 1.88
N ARG A 152 -6.74 23.87 1.96
CA ARG A 152 -5.42 23.29 2.20
C ARG A 152 -4.94 22.57 0.95
N GLU A 153 -3.63 22.56 0.71
CA GLU A 153 -3.05 21.70 -0.32
C GLU A 153 -3.28 20.25 0.11
N ASP A 154 -3.99 19.51 -0.73
CA ASP A 154 -4.50 18.18 -0.44
C ASP A 154 -3.63 17.13 -1.15
N CYS A 155 -2.74 16.54 -0.36
CA CYS A 155 -1.81 15.51 -0.78
C CYS A 155 -2.36 14.13 -0.47
N VAL A 156 -2.07 13.15 -1.31
CA VAL A 156 -2.68 11.83 -1.23
C VAL A 156 -1.86 10.92 -0.33
N GLU A 157 -2.53 10.35 0.67
CA GLU A 157 -1.98 9.31 1.52
C GLU A 157 -2.74 7.99 1.35
N MET A 158 -2.12 6.89 1.79
CA MET A 158 -2.76 5.58 1.93
C MET A 158 -2.90 5.20 3.41
N ASN A 159 -3.90 4.37 3.73
CA ASN A 159 -4.12 3.73 5.04
C ASN A 159 -4.54 4.68 6.18
N TRP A 160 -5.30 5.74 5.89
CA TRP A 160 -5.82 6.63 6.95
C TRP A 160 -6.89 5.96 7.82
N SER A 161 -8.02 5.57 7.21
CA SER A 161 -9.17 4.97 7.91
C SER A 161 -9.54 3.59 7.36
N SER A 162 -9.13 3.27 6.13
CA SER A 162 -9.34 1.99 5.47
C SER A 162 -8.03 1.45 4.90
N ILE A 163 -7.76 0.16 5.14
CA ILE A 163 -6.55 -0.53 4.66
C ILE A 163 -6.53 -0.53 3.12
N GLY A 164 -5.39 -0.17 2.53
CA GLY A 164 -5.16 -0.08 1.08
C GLY A 164 -5.91 1.07 0.40
N LYS A 165 -6.69 1.87 1.12
CA LYS A 165 -7.48 2.97 0.56
C LYS A 165 -6.80 4.32 0.75
N TRP A 166 -7.17 5.25 -0.11
CA TRP A 166 -6.58 6.57 -0.20
C TRP A 166 -7.40 7.59 0.55
N ASN A 167 -6.72 8.64 0.97
CA ASN A 167 -7.29 9.82 1.60
C ASN A 167 -6.51 11.03 1.13
N ASP A 168 -7.17 12.16 0.94
CA ASP A 168 -6.50 13.45 0.82
C ASP A 168 -6.26 14.03 2.21
N HIS A 169 -5.08 14.57 2.42
CA HIS A 169 -4.67 15.07 3.71
C HIS A 169 -3.71 16.24 3.54
N THR A 170 -3.73 17.15 4.52
CA THR A 170 -2.82 18.30 4.51
C THR A 170 -1.35 17.87 4.34
N CYS A 171 -0.73 18.43 3.29
CA CYS A 171 0.64 18.12 2.85
C CYS A 171 1.72 18.34 3.93
N PHE A 172 1.46 19.16 4.95
CA PHE A 172 2.41 19.49 6.02
C PHE A 172 2.62 18.36 7.03
N THR A 173 1.79 17.33 7.02
CA THR A 173 1.89 16.22 7.96
C THR A 173 3.11 15.35 7.66
N LYS A 174 3.86 14.97 8.69
CA LYS A 174 4.99 14.06 8.51
C LYS A 174 4.52 12.61 8.48
N LYS A 175 4.86 11.88 7.42
CA LYS A 175 4.51 10.45 7.24
C LYS A 175 5.67 9.71 6.61
N SER A 176 5.70 8.39 6.78
CA SER A 176 6.50 7.52 5.93
C SER A 176 6.04 7.67 4.47
N TYR A 177 6.84 7.20 3.53
CA TYR A 177 6.55 7.39 2.10
C TYR A 177 7.16 6.29 1.27
N VAL A 178 6.71 6.18 0.02
CA VAL A 178 7.24 5.23 -0.95
C VAL A 178 7.72 5.99 -2.16
N CYS A 179 8.99 5.84 -2.50
CA CYS A 179 9.55 6.35 -3.73
C CYS A 179 9.35 5.36 -4.86
N SER A 180 9.24 5.87 -6.08
CA SER A 180 9.16 5.09 -7.30
C SER A 180 9.96 5.73 -8.42
N PHE A 181 10.43 4.92 -9.36
CA PHE A 181 10.89 5.39 -10.66
C PHE A 181 10.47 4.38 -11.74
N LYS A 182 10.25 4.87 -12.96
CA LYS A 182 9.88 4.00 -14.09
C LYS A 182 11.12 3.24 -14.55
N ASN A 183 11.04 1.91 -14.51
CA ASN A 183 12.05 1.06 -15.12
C ASN A 183 11.96 1.21 -16.65
N ARG A 184 13.06 1.67 -17.28
CA ARG A 184 13.14 1.91 -18.73
C ARG A 184 13.86 0.77 -19.48
N VAL A 185 14.09 -0.36 -18.80
CA VAL A 185 14.66 -1.58 -19.39
C VAL A 185 13.74 -2.15 -20.46
#